data_AF-A0AAJ0GA99-F1
#
_entry.id   AF-A0AAJ0GA99-F1
#
_cell.length_a   1.000
_cell.length_b   1.000
_cell.length_c   1.000
_cell.angle_alpha   90.00
_cell.angle_beta   90.00
_cell.angle_gamma   90.00
#
_symmetry.space_group_name_H-M   'P 1'
#
loop_
_entity.id
_entity.type
_entity.pdbx_description
1 polymer ?
#
loop_
_entity_poly.entity_id
_entity_poly.type
_entity_poly.pdbx_seq_one_letter_code
_entity_poly.pdbx_strand_id
1 'polypeptide(L)'
;MYVANELANSVSAFAVTYSATGGCPTFAKTQELHPFPNNAAAPSGIKVGEIHVKGNYVYNSNRVDKSFSGNKSVATWSLSSTGVMTFDGLTDAYGTYPRTFSINADGTYIAIGDQTTANVAILTRDPATADLGDKVANLRIGATGHPENEDGLSAVVWAD
;
A
#
# COMPACT_ATOMS: atom_id res chain seq x y z
N MET A 1 -10.22 -1.22 -11.57
CA MET A 1 -10.16 -0.38 -10.35
C MET A 1 -9.79 -1.27 -9.18
N TYR A 2 -8.95 -0.78 -8.27
CA TYR A 2 -8.56 -1.50 -7.06
C TYR A 2 -8.97 -0.69 -5.82
N VAL A 3 -9.47 -1.37 -4.80
CA VAL A 3 -9.99 -0.75 -3.58
C VAL A 3 -9.38 -1.45 -2.37
N ALA A 4 -8.78 -0.67 -1.47
CA ALA A 4 -8.37 -1.13 -0.15
C ALA A 4 -9.57 -1.12 0.80
N ASN A 5 -9.85 -2.26 1.44
CA ASN A 5 -10.90 -2.41 2.43
C ASN A 5 -10.29 -2.43 3.83
N GLU A 6 -10.21 -1.27 4.47
CA GLU A 6 -9.51 -1.10 5.75
C GLU A 6 -9.93 -2.13 6.81
N LEU A 7 -11.24 -2.26 7.08
CA LEU A 7 -11.76 -3.10 8.16
C LEU A 7 -11.89 -4.58 7.75
N ALA A 8 -12.03 -4.86 6.46
CA ALA A 8 -12.09 -6.25 5.95
C ALA A 8 -10.69 -6.84 5.72
N ASN A 9 -9.64 -6.02 5.80
CA ASN A 9 -8.26 -6.41 5.56
C ASN A 9 -8.06 -7.09 4.20
N SER A 10 -8.67 -6.52 3.16
CA SER A 10 -8.62 -7.06 1.82
C SER A 10 -8.43 -5.95 0.78
N VAL A 11 -7.99 -6.36 -0.40
CA VAL A 11 -7.96 -5.54 -1.61
C VAL A 11 -8.93 -6.15 -2.60
N SER A 12 -9.88 -5.36 -3.09
CA SER A 12 -10.83 -5.76 -4.11
C SER A 12 -10.43 -5.22 -5.47
N ALA A 13 -10.54 -6.06 -6.52
CA ALA A 13 -10.45 -5.62 -7.90
C ALA A 13 -11.84 -5.57 -8.53
N PHE A 14 -12.08 -4.55 -9.34
CA PHE A 14 -13.33 -4.35 -10.08
C PHE A 14 -13.04 -4.11 -11.56
N ALA A 15 -13.75 -4.84 -12.42
CA ALA A 15 -13.96 -4.44 -13.80
C ALA A 15 -14.96 -3.27 -13.82
N VAL A 16 -14.59 -2.17 -14.46
CA VAL A 16 -15.40 -0.96 -14.53
C VAL A 16 -15.81 -0.74 -15.98
N THR A 17 -17.12 -0.65 -16.21
CA THR A 17 -17.66 -0.35 -17.54
C THR A 17 -18.25 1.04 -17.53
N TYR A 18 -17.78 1.87 -18.47
CA TYR A 18 -18.28 3.23 -18.70
C TYR A 18 -19.19 3.22 -19.93
N SER A 19 -20.38 3.79 -19.80
CA SER A 19 -21.31 3.94 -20.93
C SER A 19 -20.81 4.99 -21.91
N ALA A 20 -20.81 4.66 -23.21
CA ALA A 20 -20.44 5.59 -24.27
C ALA A 20 -21.43 6.76 -24.43
N THR A 21 -22.67 6.60 -23.96
CA THR A 21 -23.71 7.64 -24.03
C THR A 21 -23.85 8.44 -22.73
N GLY A 22 -22.91 8.27 -21.80
CA GLY A 22 -22.98 8.84 -20.45
C GLY A 22 -23.81 7.99 -19.48
N GLY A 23 -23.78 8.35 -18.20
CA GLY A 23 -24.42 7.63 -17.10
C GLY A 23 -23.45 7.15 -16.02
N CYS A 24 -23.96 6.45 -15.01
CA CYS A 24 -23.14 5.92 -13.92
C CYS A 24 -22.27 4.75 -14.41
N PRO A 25 -20.99 4.67 -14.00
CA PRO A 25 -20.19 3.48 -14.23
C PRO A 25 -20.80 2.26 -13.52
N THR A 26 -20.65 1.08 -14.14
CA THR A 26 -20.97 -0.19 -13.47
C THR A 26 -19.69 -0.87 -12.99
N PHE A 27 -19.80 -1.57 -11.86
CA PHE A 27 -18.67 -2.21 -11.19
C PHE A 27 -18.98 -3.69 -10.99
N ALA A 28 -18.15 -4.56 -11.55
CA ALA A 28 -18.20 -5.98 -11.30
C ALA A 28 -16.95 -6.39 -10.52
N LYS A 29 -17.12 -6.84 -9.27
CA LYS A 29 -16.00 -7.31 -8.44
C LYS A 29 -15.44 -8.59 -9.06
N THR A 30 -14.16 -8.59 -9.41
CA THR A 30 -13.48 -9.72 -10.04
C THR A 30 -12.61 -10.49 -9.05
N GLN A 31 -12.05 -9.81 -8.04
CA GLN A 31 -11.24 -10.42 -6.99
C GLN A 31 -11.47 -9.72 -5.65
N GLU A 32 -11.23 -10.47 -4.58
CA GLU A 32 -11.01 -9.93 -3.25
C GLU A 32 -9.96 -10.81 -2.57
N LEU A 33 -8.82 -10.22 -2.22
CA LEU A 33 -7.66 -10.93 -1.68
C LEU A 33 -7.15 -10.22 -0.44
N HIS A 34 -6.63 -10.97 0.52
CA HIS A 34 -5.92 -10.48 1.69
C HIS A 34 -4.45 -10.21 1.34
N PRO A 35 -3.88 -9.07 1.77
CA PRO A 35 -2.50 -8.65 1.47
C PRO A 35 -1.46 -9.40 2.29
N PHE A 36 -1.56 -10.73 2.32
CA PHE A 36 -0.71 -11.64 3.08
C PHE A 36 -0.42 -12.91 2.27
N PRO A 37 0.72 -13.58 2.54
CA PRO A 37 1.08 -14.82 1.86
C PRO A 37 -0.08 -15.83 1.84
N ASN A 38 -0.26 -16.50 0.69
CA ASN A 38 -1.32 -17.50 0.48
C ASN A 38 -2.75 -17.00 0.72
N ASN A 39 -2.99 -15.69 0.56
CA ASN A 39 -4.30 -15.09 0.80
C ASN A 39 -4.80 -15.32 2.25
N ALA A 40 -3.87 -15.38 3.21
CA ALA A 40 -4.21 -15.61 4.61
C ALA A 40 -4.97 -14.42 5.18
N ALA A 41 -5.95 -14.68 6.05
CA ALA A 41 -6.62 -13.63 6.79
C ALA A 41 -5.61 -12.86 7.65
N ALA A 42 -5.75 -11.54 7.68
CA ALA A 42 -4.92 -10.70 8.53
C ALA A 42 -5.19 -11.04 10.02
N PRO A 43 -4.16 -11.01 10.87
CA PRO A 43 -4.35 -11.07 12.32
C PRO A 43 -5.31 -9.98 12.81
N SER A 44 -5.96 -10.22 13.96
CA SER A 44 -6.85 -9.23 14.58
C SER A 44 -6.12 -7.92 14.85
N GLY A 45 -6.79 -6.80 14.52
CA GLY A 45 -6.28 -5.44 14.73
C GLY A 45 -5.40 -4.89 13.59
N ILE A 46 -5.05 -5.71 12.60
CA ILE A 46 -4.44 -5.22 11.36
C ILE A 46 -5.49 -4.45 10.57
N LYS A 47 -5.04 -3.42 9.84
CA LYS A 47 -5.89 -2.59 8.98
C LYS A 47 -5.14 -2.26 7.70
N VAL A 48 -5.77 -2.43 6.55
CA VAL A 48 -5.21 -1.96 5.27
C VAL A 48 -5.25 -0.44 5.22
N GLY A 49 -4.17 0.18 4.75
CA GLY A 49 -4.05 1.63 4.55
C GLY A 49 -4.21 2.03 3.09
N GLU A 50 -3.24 2.81 2.59
CA GLU A 50 -3.24 3.31 1.22
C GLU A 50 -3.14 2.16 0.19
N ILE A 51 -3.66 2.41 -1.02
CA ILE A 51 -3.47 1.58 -2.20
C ILE A 51 -3.04 2.46 -3.39
N HIS A 52 -2.10 1.97 -4.20
CA HIS A 52 -1.58 2.70 -5.35
C HIS A 52 -1.25 1.75 -6.50
N VAL A 53 -1.46 2.20 -7.74
CA VAL A 53 -1.08 1.48 -8.96
C VAL A 53 0.06 2.22 -9.64
N LYS A 54 1.16 1.53 -9.96
CA LYS A 54 2.25 2.07 -10.81
C LYS A 54 2.67 1.00 -11.82
N GLY A 55 2.45 1.28 -13.10
CA GLY A 55 2.63 0.28 -14.16
C GLY A 55 1.68 -0.91 -13.97
N ASN A 56 2.21 -2.12 -14.07
CA ASN A 56 1.45 -3.36 -13.90
C ASN A 56 1.51 -3.89 -12.47
N TYR A 57 1.56 -3.00 -11.47
CA TYR A 57 1.70 -3.39 -10.08
C TYR A 57 0.79 -2.57 -9.17
N VAL A 58 0.29 -3.23 -8.13
CA VAL A 58 -0.45 -2.62 -7.02
C VAL A 58 0.42 -2.69 -5.78
N TYR A 59 0.37 -1.63 -4.99
CA TYR A 59 0.93 -1.59 -3.65
C TYR A 59 -0.18 -1.27 -2.68
N ASN A 60 -0.16 -1.87 -1.50
CA ASN A 60 -0.97 -1.37 -0.39
C ASN A 60 -0.17 -1.39 0.90
N SER A 61 -0.45 -0.47 1.81
CA SER A 61 0.12 -0.52 3.15
C SER A 61 -0.72 -1.37 4.09
N ASN A 62 -0.07 -2.05 5.02
CA ASN A 62 -0.70 -2.82 6.09
C ASN A 62 -0.27 -2.21 7.43
N ARG A 63 -1.23 -1.62 8.14
CA ARG A 63 -1.01 -0.97 9.42
C ARG A 63 -1.01 -2.03 10.51
N VAL A 64 -0.01 -1.93 11.38
CA VAL A 64 0.18 -2.78 12.56
C VAL A 64 0.65 -4.22 12.23
N ASP A 65 1.05 -4.51 11.00
CA ASP A 65 1.41 -5.86 10.54
C ASP A 65 2.61 -6.49 11.27
N LYS A 66 2.41 -7.67 11.85
CA LYS A 66 3.40 -8.37 12.69
C LYS A 66 4.40 -9.23 11.90
N SER A 67 4.34 -9.24 10.57
CA SER A 67 5.31 -9.97 9.74
C SER A 67 6.75 -9.47 9.88
N PHE A 68 6.94 -8.22 10.29
CA PHE A 68 8.25 -7.62 10.57
C PHE A 68 8.33 -7.08 12.00
N SER A 69 9.56 -6.86 12.48
CA SER A 69 9.76 -6.14 13.73
C SER A 69 9.22 -4.71 13.61
N GLY A 70 8.15 -4.40 14.36
CA GLY A 70 7.59 -3.05 14.41
C GLY A 70 6.24 -2.85 13.72
N ASN A 71 5.43 -3.89 13.52
CA ASN A 71 3.99 -3.75 13.22
C ASN A 71 3.69 -2.93 11.94
N LYS A 72 4.21 -3.34 10.77
CA LYS A 72 4.06 -2.63 9.49
C LYS A 72 4.50 -3.44 8.27
N SER A 73 3.83 -3.24 7.14
CA SER A 73 4.39 -3.63 5.83
C SER A 73 3.77 -2.83 4.69
N VAL A 74 4.40 -2.91 3.52
CA VAL A 74 3.80 -2.64 2.22
C VAL A 74 3.73 -3.97 1.47
N ALA A 75 2.54 -4.34 1.02
CA ALA A 75 2.32 -5.49 0.15
C ALA A 75 2.44 -5.08 -1.31
N THR A 76 3.07 -5.94 -2.12
CA THR A 76 3.25 -5.77 -3.56
C THR A 76 2.48 -6.85 -4.30
N TRP A 77 1.81 -6.45 -5.39
CA TRP A 77 1.05 -7.34 -6.25
C TRP A 77 1.37 -7.09 -7.71
N SER A 78 1.56 -8.14 -8.47
CA SER A 78 1.67 -8.09 -9.93
C SER A 78 0.29 -8.14 -10.58
N LEU A 79 0.12 -7.41 -11.67
CA LEU A 79 -1.10 -7.38 -12.47
C LEU A 79 -0.89 -8.12 -13.78
N SER A 80 -1.79 -9.05 -14.08
CA SER A 80 -1.92 -9.60 -15.43
C SER A 80 -2.35 -8.52 -16.43
N SER A 81 -2.27 -8.82 -17.72
CA SER A 81 -2.82 -7.97 -18.79
C SER A 81 -4.32 -7.72 -18.67
N THR A 82 -5.04 -8.56 -17.92
CA THR A 82 -6.48 -8.41 -17.62
C THR A 82 -6.75 -7.79 -16.25
N GLY A 83 -5.69 -7.33 -15.55
CA GLY A 83 -5.79 -6.68 -14.25
C GLY A 83 -5.99 -7.63 -13.08
N VAL A 84 -5.74 -8.94 -13.26
CA VAL A 84 -5.79 -9.93 -12.19
C VAL A 84 -4.57 -9.74 -11.28
N MET A 85 -4.80 -9.53 -9.99
CA MET A 85 -3.77 -9.39 -8.96
C MET A 85 -3.20 -10.75 -8.58
N THR A 86 -1.88 -10.82 -8.45
CA THR A 86 -1.11 -11.91 -7.84
C THR A 86 -0.24 -11.33 -6.74
N PHE A 87 -0.22 -11.96 -5.57
CA PHE A 87 0.58 -11.49 -4.43
C PHE A 87 2.05 -11.83 -4.64
N ASP A 88 2.92 -10.83 -4.59
CA ASP A 88 4.36 -11.00 -4.81
C ASP A 88 5.13 -11.06 -3.49
N GLY A 89 4.75 -10.22 -2.51
CA GLY A 89 5.42 -10.22 -1.22
C GLY A 89 5.06 -9.06 -0.29
N LEU A 90 5.71 -9.04 0.87
CA LEU A 90 5.69 -7.93 1.82
C LEU A 90 7.07 -7.31 1.92
N THR A 91 7.12 -6.01 2.14
CA THR A 91 8.33 -5.26 2.49
C THR A 91 8.10 -4.48 3.78
N ASP A 92 9.12 -4.40 4.62
CA ASP A 92 9.08 -3.57 5.82
C ASP A 92 8.87 -2.09 5.45
N ALA A 93 7.95 -1.41 6.13
CA ALA A 93 7.72 0.02 5.97
C ALA A 93 8.70 0.90 6.78
N TYR A 94 9.43 0.29 7.72
CA TYR A 94 10.45 0.93 8.56
C TYR A 94 9.98 1.98 9.59
N GLY A 95 8.68 2.14 9.87
CA GLY A 95 8.15 2.90 11.01
C GLY A 95 7.04 2.22 11.83
N THR A 96 5.81 2.73 11.87
CA THR A 96 4.61 2.05 12.42
C THR A 96 3.39 2.81 11.90
N TYR A 97 2.31 2.09 11.56
CA TYR A 97 1.14 2.66 10.87
C TYR A 97 1.52 3.38 9.57
N PRO A 98 2.07 2.67 8.57
CA PRO A 98 2.25 3.24 7.23
C PRO A 98 0.89 3.61 6.67
N ARG A 99 0.55 4.89 6.73
CA ARG A 99 -0.79 5.38 6.40
C ARG A 99 -0.86 5.89 4.97
N THR A 100 0.25 6.45 4.50
CA THR A 100 0.39 6.87 3.11
C THR A 100 1.75 6.50 2.53
N PHE A 101 1.86 6.43 1.22
CA PHE A 101 3.11 6.33 0.50
C PHE A 101 3.00 7.00 -0.87
N SER A 102 4.14 7.37 -1.45
CA SER A 102 4.19 8.02 -2.76
C SER A 102 5.37 7.46 -3.56
N ILE A 103 5.12 7.07 -4.79
CA ILE A 103 6.14 6.60 -5.72
C ILE A 103 6.56 7.78 -6.59
N ASN A 104 7.86 8.00 -6.72
CA ASN A 104 8.37 9.14 -7.47
C ASN A 104 8.10 9.03 -8.99
N ALA A 105 8.38 10.12 -9.72
CA ALA A 105 8.04 10.22 -11.14
C ALA A 105 8.67 9.11 -11.99
N ASP A 106 9.99 8.90 -11.87
CA ASP A 106 10.72 7.83 -12.58
C ASP A 106 10.35 6.41 -12.10
N GLY A 107 9.72 6.29 -10.93
CA GLY A 107 9.32 5.01 -10.34
C GLY A 107 10.46 4.21 -9.71
N THR A 108 11.63 4.79 -9.48
CA THR A 108 12.79 4.10 -8.87
C THR A 108 12.81 4.20 -7.35
N TYR A 109 11.90 4.97 -6.74
CA TYR A 109 11.80 5.12 -5.30
C TYR A 109 10.35 5.16 -4.81
N ILE A 110 10.16 4.72 -3.57
CA ILE A 110 8.92 4.88 -2.81
C ILE A 110 9.22 5.59 -1.48
N ALA A 111 8.46 6.63 -1.19
CA ALA A 111 8.43 7.29 0.12
C ALA A 111 7.25 6.75 0.92
N ILE A 112 7.51 6.20 2.10
CA ILE A 112 6.50 5.63 2.99
C ILE A 112 6.37 6.53 4.20
N GLY A 113 5.17 7.05 4.43
CA GLY A 113 4.83 7.90 5.56
C GLY A 113 4.25 7.07 6.71
N ASP A 114 5.05 6.89 7.76
CA ASP A 114 4.66 6.18 8.97
C ASP A 114 4.07 7.14 9.99
N GLN A 115 2.75 7.01 10.23
CA GLN A 115 1.99 7.93 11.07
C GLN A 115 2.54 7.98 12.50
N THR A 116 2.56 6.84 13.20
CA THR A 116 2.81 6.81 14.64
C THR A 116 4.27 7.08 14.99
N THR A 117 5.21 6.57 14.20
CA THR A 117 6.64 6.85 14.40
C THR A 117 7.07 8.21 13.86
N ALA A 118 6.17 8.89 13.14
CA ALA A 118 6.34 10.20 12.54
C ALA A 118 7.58 10.29 11.65
N ASN A 119 7.85 9.26 10.85
CA ASN A 119 8.98 9.21 9.95
C ASN A 119 8.56 8.98 8.49
N VAL A 120 9.44 9.39 7.59
CA VAL A 120 9.40 9.02 6.18
C VAL A 120 10.56 8.09 5.89
N ALA A 121 10.26 6.86 5.48
CA ALA A 121 11.25 5.92 4.95
C ALA A 121 11.26 5.99 3.42
N ILE A 122 12.45 6.03 2.82
CA ILE A 122 12.63 5.98 1.36
C ILE A 122 13.28 4.64 1.01
N LEU A 123 12.61 3.86 0.17
CA LEU A 123 13.14 2.60 -0.37
C LEU A 123 13.42 2.74 -1.86
N THR A 124 14.41 1.99 -2.37
CA THR A 124 14.51 1.76 -3.81
C THR A 124 13.33 0.94 -4.30
N ARG A 125 12.96 1.14 -5.55
CA ARG A 125 11.97 0.36 -6.28
C ARG A 125 12.56 -0.02 -7.63
N ASP A 126 12.53 -1.29 -7.98
CA ASP A 126 12.88 -1.72 -9.33
C ASP A 126 11.69 -1.42 -10.27
N PRO A 127 11.82 -0.59 -11.33
CA PRO A 127 10.69 -0.32 -12.21
C PRO A 127 10.23 -1.50 -13.06
N ALA A 128 11.10 -2.48 -13.29
CA ALA A 128 10.82 -3.66 -14.11
C ALA A 128 10.17 -4.77 -13.29
N THR A 129 10.59 -4.99 -12.05
CA THR A 129 10.03 -6.05 -11.18
C THR A 129 9.06 -5.55 -10.13
N ALA A 130 9.04 -4.23 -9.87
CA ALA A 130 8.30 -3.58 -8.79
C ALA A 130 8.74 -3.92 -7.36
N ASP A 131 9.81 -4.69 -7.22
CA ASP A 131 10.36 -5.04 -5.91
C ASP A 131 10.81 -3.79 -5.17
N LEU A 132 10.48 -3.75 -3.88
CA LEU A 132 10.96 -2.73 -2.97
C LEU A 132 12.25 -3.22 -2.32
N GLY A 133 13.33 -2.48 -2.55
CA GLY A 133 14.68 -2.87 -2.16
C GLY A 133 15.17 -2.15 -0.90
N ASP A 134 16.44 -1.77 -0.92
CA ASP A 134 17.14 -1.16 0.19
C ASP A 134 16.49 0.13 0.67
N LYS A 135 16.50 0.32 1.99
CA LYS A 135 16.17 1.59 2.63
C LYS A 135 17.32 2.58 2.49
N VAL A 136 17.14 3.56 1.62
CA VAL A 136 18.15 4.59 1.33
C VAL A 136 18.06 5.81 2.24
N ALA A 137 16.89 6.05 2.86
CA ALA A 137 16.74 7.07 3.88
C ALA A 137 15.63 6.71 4.88
N ASN A 138 15.74 7.23 6.10
CA ASN A 138 14.64 7.22 7.08
C ASN A 138 14.81 8.43 8.00
N LEU A 139 13.85 9.36 7.95
CA LEU A 139 13.91 10.61 8.69
C LEU A 139 12.63 10.79 9.51
N ARG A 140 12.79 11.01 10.82
CA ARG A 140 11.70 11.50 11.66
C ARG A 140 11.43 12.98 11.35
N ILE A 141 10.18 13.31 11.05
CA ILE A 141 9.75 14.66 10.66
C ILE A 141 8.85 15.34 11.69
N GLY A 142 8.56 14.67 12.81
CA GLY A 142 7.72 15.23 13.87
C GLY A 142 7.80 14.43 15.17
N ALA A 143 6.95 14.82 16.14
CA ALA A 143 6.75 14.04 17.35
C ALA A 143 6.03 12.73 17.01
N THR A 144 6.39 11.66 17.71
CA THR A 144 5.67 10.38 17.59
C THR A 144 4.22 10.56 18.00
N GLY A 145 3.31 9.98 17.22
CA GLY A 145 1.93 9.81 17.60
C GLY A 145 1.74 8.63 18.55
N HIS A 146 0.48 8.26 18.74
CA HIS A 146 0.03 7.16 19.55
C HIS A 146 -0.74 6.16 18.67
N PRO A 147 -0.59 4.84 18.91
CA PRO A 147 -1.41 3.84 18.23
C PRO A 147 -2.90 4.15 18.37
N GLU A 148 -3.66 4.05 17.27
CA GLU A 148 -5.12 4.24 17.22
C GLU A 148 -5.65 5.65 17.60
N ASN A 149 -4.80 6.68 17.66
CA ASN A 149 -5.22 8.06 17.95
C ASN A 149 -5.16 9.00 16.72
N GLU A 150 -4.77 8.48 15.57
CA GLU A 150 -4.70 9.22 14.30
C GLU A 150 -3.77 10.45 14.31
N ASP A 151 -2.87 10.54 15.28
CA ASP A 151 -1.88 11.61 15.44
C ASP A 151 -0.51 11.20 14.88
N GLY A 152 0.34 12.21 14.61
CA GLY A 152 1.66 12.03 14.00
C GLY A 152 1.67 12.44 12.52
N LEU A 153 2.44 11.72 11.69
CA LEU A 153 2.55 12.05 10.26
C LEU A 153 1.21 11.81 9.54
N SER A 154 0.73 12.84 8.84
CA SER A 154 -0.56 12.78 8.14
C SER A 154 -0.46 12.14 6.75
N ALA A 155 0.41 12.69 5.89
CA ALA A 155 0.60 12.20 4.53
C ALA A 155 2.03 12.44 4.04
N VAL A 156 2.48 11.64 3.08
CA VAL A 156 3.68 11.88 2.27
C VAL A 156 3.28 11.99 0.81
N VAL A 157 3.86 12.98 0.12
CA VAL A 157 3.68 13.18 -1.32
C VAL A 157 5.06 13.45 -1.90
N TRP A 158 5.39 12.78 -3.01
CA TRP A 158 6.58 13.08 -3.78
C TRP A 158 6.28 14.24 -4.73
N ALA A 159 7.08 15.32 -4.66
CA ALA A 159 6.92 16.46 -5.55
C ALA A 159 7.46 16.13 -6.95
N ASP A 160 6.73 16.54 -7.99
CA ASP A 160 7.10 16.38 -9.40
C ASP A 160 8.30 17.25 -9.81
#